data_AF-A0A1U8QBX2-F1
#
_entry.id   AF-A0A1U8QBX2-F1
#
_cell.length_a   1.000
_cell.length_b   1.000
_cell.length_c   1.000
_cell.angle_alpha   90.00
_cell.angle_beta   90.00
_cell.angle_gamma   90.00
#
_symmetry.space_group_name_H-M   'P 1'
#
loop_
_entity.id
_entity.type
_entity.pdbx_description
1 polymer ?
#
loop_
_entity_poly.entity_id
_entity_poly.type
_entity_poly.pdbx_seq_one_letter_code
_entity_poly.pdbx_strand_id
1 'polypeptide(L)'
;MGNILLLQVKSTTLPCKEKIWERDSGSLHAASELKPFMGVALDWMPSGAKIAAAYDRKAENKCPLVVFFERNGLERSSFSIGEPIDTTIEVLKWNCTSDLLAAIARCERHGSVKIWSFSNNHWYLKHEIRYLKKDGVKFMWDPTKALRLICLTLGGKITAYNFVWVTAVMENSTDLVIENFNILISPLALSFNATSLVFIQPEILCCCSRYGLFPPKHLAMCLSSGSLCIVEIPATETWEELEGKEFNIVHSCSEVEFGSLIQRSGCIIGCCHKSSMSELDV
;
A
#
# COMPACT_ATOMS: atom_id res chain seq x y z
N MET A 1 -22.17 11.63 -10.77
CA MET A 1 -21.39 10.45 -11.22
C MET A 1 -22.07 9.91 -12.46
N GLY A 2 -21.43 10.05 -13.61
CA GLY A 2 -22.05 9.87 -14.93
C GLY A 2 -22.46 8.43 -15.26
N ASN A 3 -23.39 8.33 -16.20
CA ASN A 3 -24.07 7.14 -16.71
C ASN A 3 -23.12 6.16 -17.42
N ILE A 4 -22.16 5.57 -16.72
CA ILE A 4 -21.28 4.53 -17.27
C ILE A 4 -21.19 3.33 -16.32
N LEU A 5 -21.18 2.15 -16.91
CA LEU A 5 -20.90 0.85 -16.31
C LEU A 5 -19.53 0.37 -16.79
N LEU A 6 -18.72 -0.10 -15.84
CA LEU A 6 -17.46 -0.78 -16.14
C LEU A 6 -17.74 -2.28 -16.19
N LEU A 7 -17.52 -2.90 -17.36
CA LEU A 7 -17.75 -4.32 -17.57
C LEU A 7 -16.49 -4.95 -18.17
N GLN A 8 -15.85 -5.81 -17.41
CA GLN A 8 -14.78 -6.65 -17.92
C GLN A 8 -15.35 -7.97 -18.39
N VAL A 9 -15.05 -8.33 -19.65
CA VAL A 9 -15.34 -9.66 -20.16
C VAL A 9 -14.28 -10.61 -19.58
N LYS A 10 -14.72 -11.58 -18.77
CA LYS A 10 -13.82 -12.56 -18.15
C LYS A 10 -13.06 -13.34 -19.21
N SER A 11 -11.73 -13.22 -19.19
CA SER A 11 -10.82 -14.17 -19.81
C SER A 11 -9.70 -14.42 -18.82
N THR A 12 -9.57 -15.66 -18.36
CA THR A 12 -8.56 -16.07 -17.36
C THR A 12 -7.29 -16.61 -17.99
N THR A 13 -7.23 -16.73 -19.32
CA THR A 13 -6.13 -17.40 -20.03
C THR A 13 -5.69 -16.70 -21.32
N LEU A 14 -6.52 -15.82 -21.88
CA LEU A 14 -6.22 -15.06 -23.10
C LEU A 14 -6.20 -13.57 -22.79
N PRO A 15 -5.32 -12.79 -23.44
CA PRO A 15 -5.37 -11.34 -23.40
C PRO A 15 -6.81 -10.85 -23.67
N CYS A 16 -7.30 -9.92 -22.86
CA CYS A 16 -8.64 -9.36 -23.01
C CYS A 16 -8.58 -7.83 -23.06
N LYS A 17 -9.72 -7.24 -23.43
CA LYS A 17 -9.91 -5.79 -23.38
C LYS A 17 -10.83 -5.45 -22.23
N GLU A 18 -10.50 -4.40 -21.51
CA GLU A 18 -11.45 -3.72 -20.64
C GLU A 18 -12.36 -2.86 -21.49
N LYS A 19 -13.66 -2.93 -21.23
CA LYS A 19 -14.66 -2.20 -21.99
C LYS A 19 -15.48 -1.35 -21.04
N ILE A 20 -15.71 -0.12 -21.48
CA ILE A 20 -16.44 0.91 -20.76
C ILE A 20 -17.74 1.12 -21.52
N TRP A 21 -18.87 1.01 -20.85
CA TRP A 21 -20.20 1.02 -21.47
C TRP A 21 -21.07 2.10 -20.88
N GLU A 22 -21.79 2.84 -21.71
CA GLU A 22 -22.78 3.78 -21.22
C GLU A 22 -23.95 3.05 -20.56
N ARG A 23 -24.37 3.52 -19.39
CA ARG A 23 -25.40 2.89 -18.56
C ARG A 23 -26.76 2.91 -19.24
N ASP A 24 -27.16 4.06 -19.78
CA ASP A 24 -28.53 4.26 -20.27
C ASP A 24 -28.72 3.68 -21.67
N SER A 25 -27.75 3.94 -22.55
CA SER A 25 -27.80 3.50 -23.95
C SER A 25 -27.32 2.06 -24.12
N GLY A 26 -26.55 1.52 -23.17
CA GLY A 26 -25.85 0.25 -23.32
C GLY A 26 -24.78 0.29 -24.41
N SER A 27 -24.42 1.47 -24.92
CA SER A 27 -23.46 1.62 -26.01
C SER A 27 -22.02 1.45 -25.51
N LEU A 28 -21.13 0.95 -26.36
CA LEU A 28 -19.72 0.88 -26.04
C LEU A 28 -19.13 2.30 -26.07
N HIS A 29 -18.67 2.78 -24.92
CA HIS A 29 -18.05 4.09 -24.79
C HIS A 29 -16.58 4.06 -25.19
N ALA A 30 -15.83 3.09 -24.67
CA ALA A 30 -14.39 2.94 -24.91
C ALA A 30 -13.93 1.51 -24.63
N ALA A 31 -12.74 1.16 -25.14
CA ALA A 31 -12.09 -0.11 -24.86
C ALA A 31 -10.58 0.08 -24.74
N SER A 32 -9.96 -0.68 -23.83
CA SER A 32 -8.51 -0.73 -23.69
C SER A 32 -7.85 -1.48 -24.85
N GLU A 33 -6.52 -1.41 -24.89
CA GLU A 33 -5.70 -2.36 -25.64
C GLU A 33 -5.84 -3.79 -25.08
N LEU A 34 -5.48 -4.76 -25.90
CA LEU A 34 -5.52 -6.18 -25.54
C LEU A 34 -4.36 -6.49 -24.59
N LYS A 35 -4.67 -6.88 -23.35
CA LYS A 35 -3.65 -7.20 -22.33
C LYS A 35 -4.05 -8.42 -21.49
N PRO A 36 -3.08 -9.23 -21.00
CA PRO A 36 -3.34 -10.25 -19.97
C PRO A 36 -3.72 -9.62 -18.61
N PHE A 37 -4.98 -9.21 -18.45
CA PHE A 37 -5.50 -8.71 -17.17
C PHE A 37 -5.80 -9.86 -16.17
N MET A 38 -5.64 -9.59 -14.88
CA MET A 38 -5.94 -10.54 -13.80
C MET A 38 -7.43 -10.55 -13.41
N GLY A 39 -8.27 -11.01 -14.34
CA GLY A 39 -9.66 -11.39 -14.03
C GLY A 39 -10.54 -10.26 -13.51
N VAL A 40 -10.88 -10.28 -12.20
CA VAL A 40 -11.87 -9.36 -11.57
C VAL A 40 -11.24 -8.23 -10.76
N ALA A 41 -9.91 -8.13 -10.76
CA ALA A 41 -9.19 -7.05 -10.10
C ALA A 41 -9.27 -5.77 -10.95
N LEU A 42 -10.44 -5.12 -10.88
CA LEU A 42 -10.80 -3.93 -11.62
C LEU A 42 -11.70 -3.05 -10.74
N ASP A 43 -11.41 -1.75 -10.66
CA ASP A 43 -12.24 -0.80 -9.92
C ASP A 43 -12.15 0.62 -10.46
N TRP A 44 -13.28 1.31 -10.51
CA TRP A 44 -13.33 2.71 -10.89
C TRP A 44 -13.22 3.59 -9.65
N MET A 45 -12.23 4.48 -9.66
CA MET A 45 -12.08 5.54 -8.67
C MET A 45 -13.40 6.33 -8.53
N PRO A 46 -13.94 6.53 -7.31
CA PRO A 46 -15.24 7.19 -7.12
C PRO A 46 -15.33 8.60 -7.73
N SER A 47 -14.23 9.36 -7.75
CA SER A 47 -14.16 10.65 -8.44
C SER A 47 -14.38 10.57 -9.97
N GLY A 48 -14.26 9.37 -10.54
CA GLY A 48 -14.38 9.08 -11.97
C GLY A 48 -13.08 9.24 -12.75
N ALA A 49 -12.00 9.71 -12.11
CA ALA A 49 -10.78 10.11 -12.81
C ALA A 49 -9.96 8.94 -13.38
N LYS A 50 -9.90 7.82 -12.66
CA LYS A 50 -9.06 6.66 -13.02
C LYS A 50 -9.81 5.35 -12.86
N ILE A 51 -9.52 4.40 -13.74
CA ILE A 51 -9.92 3.01 -13.63
C ILE A 51 -8.65 2.22 -13.31
N ALA A 52 -8.64 1.48 -12.22
CA ALA A 52 -7.49 0.68 -11.78
C ALA A 52 -7.72 -0.79 -12.13
N ALA A 53 -6.73 -1.41 -12.76
CA ALA A 53 -6.77 -2.82 -13.12
C ALA A 53 -5.46 -3.53 -12.82
N ALA A 54 -5.52 -4.86 -12.67
CA ALA A 54 -4.33 -5.68 -12.48
C ALA A 54 -3.87 -6.32 -13.80
N TYR A 55 -2.59 -6.18 -14.09
CA TYR A 55 -1.94 -6.67 -15.30
C TYR A 55 -0.96 -7.80 -14.97
N ASP A 56 -1.20 -8.99 -15.54
CA ASP A 56 -0.34 -10.16 -15.40
C ASP A 56 0.85 -10.09 -16.35
N ARG A 57 2.04 -10.27 -15.78
CA ARG A 57 3.31 -10.24 -16.49
C ARG A 57 4.15 -11.48 -16.24
N LYS A 58 3.54 -12.55 -15.74
CA LYS A 58 4.22 -13.82 -15.48
C LYS A 58 4.88 -14.39 -16.73
N ALA A 59 4.23 -14.24 -17.90
CA ALA A 59 4.80 -14.64 -19.20
C ALA A 59 6.08 -13.86 -19.58
N GLU A 60 6.26 -12.64 -19.05
CA GLU A 60 7.46 -11.82 -19.22
C GLU A 60 8.51 -12.08 -18.11
N ASN A 61 8.28 -13.04 -17.21
CA ASN A 61 9.07 -13.28 -16.01
C ASN A 61 9.20 -12.03 -15.12
N LYS A 62 8.10 -11.26 -14.98
CA LYS A 62 8.05 -10.01 -14.20
C LYS A 62 6.89 -10.01 -13.22
N CYS A 63 7.03 -9.21 -12.17
CA CYS A 63 5.98 -8.99 -11.19
C CYS A 63 4.73 -8.33 -11.80
N PRO A 64 3.54 -8.62 -11.25
CA PRO A 64 2.30 -7.97 -11.67
C PRO A 64 2.34 -6.45 -11.52
N LEU A 65 1.60 -5.76 -12.39
CA LEU A 65 1.39 -4.31 -12.28
C LEU A 65 -0.06 -3.99 -11.92
N VAL A 66 -0.24 -2.88 -11.22
CA VAL A 66 -1.51 -2.15 -11.23
C VAL A 66 -1.39 -1.07 -12.30
N VAL A 67 -2.29 -1.11 -13.28
CA VAL A 67 -2.36 -0.16 -14.40
C VAL A 67 -3.58 0.74 -14.26
N PHE A 68 -3.47 1.99 -14.72
CA PHE A 68 -4.52 2.99 -14.62
C PHE A 68 -4.94 3.50 -15.98
N PHE A 69 -6.23 3.44 -16.23
CA PHE A 69 -6.87 3.93 -17.44
C PHE A 69 -7.72 5.17 -17.18
N GLU A 70 -7.84 6.01 -18.20
CA GLU A 70 -8.87 7.04 -18.27
C GLU A 70 -10.18 6.49 -18.84
N ARG A 71 -11.25 7.29 -18.74
CA ARG A 71 -12.58 6.97 -19.28
C ARG A 71 -12.57 6.69 -20.80
N ASN A 72 -11.59 7.20 -21.53
CA ASN A 72 -11.39 6.95 -22.96
C ASN A 72 -10.70 5.60 -23.27
N GLY A 73 -10.36 4.80 -22.24
CA GLY A 73 -9.69 3.50 -22.40
C GLY A 73 -8.16 3.57 -22.56
N LEU A 74 -7.56 4.77 -22.49
CA LEU A 74 -6.12 4.95 -22.60
C LEU A 74 -5.42 4.72 -21.27
N GLU A 75 -4.33 3.95 -21.29
CA GLU A 75 -3.45 3.79 -20.14
C GLU A 75 -2.65 5.07 -19.91
N ARG A 76 -2.56 5.51 -18.65
CA ARG A 76 -1.82 6.72 -18.26
C ARG A 76 -0.64 6.46 -17.35
N SER A 77 -0.78 5.50 -16.45
CA SER A 77 0.25 5.21 -15.45
C SER A 77 0.12 3.78 -14.95
N SER A 78 1.19 3.26 -14.38
CA SER A 78 1.20 1.96 -13.73
C SER A 78 2.25 1.94 -12.62
N PHE A 79 2.12 0.99 -11.70
CA PHE A 79 3.16 0.71 -10.70
C PHE A 79 3.23 -0.79 -10.39
N SER A 80 4.39 -1.25 -9.92
CA SER A 80 4.59 -2.63 -9.46
C SER A 80 4.22 -2.78 -8.00
N ILE A 81 3.57 -3.90 -7.65
CA ILE A 81 3.19 -4.20 -6.26
C ILE A 81 4.35 -4.70 -5.39
N GLY A 82 5.56 -4.85 -5.96
CA GLY A 82 6.77 -5.27 -5.25
C GLY A 82 6.73 -6.71 -4.75
N GLU A 83 5.93 -7.58 -5.37
CA GLU A 83 5.76 -8.97 -4.97
C GLU A 83 6.46 -9.96 -5.93
N PRO A 84 6.65 -11.23 -5.53
CA PRO A 84 7.16 -12.28 -6.40
C PRO A 84 6.36 -12.43 -7.71
N ILE A 85 7.02 -12.99 -8.73
CA ILE A 85 6.48 -13.16 -10.10
C ILE A 85 5.23 -14.05 -10.13
N ASP A 86 5.09 -14.99 -9.18
CA ASP A 86 3.94 -15.89 -9.03
C ASP A 86 2.71 -15.23 -8.37
N THR A 87 2.81 -13.96 -7.99
CA THR A 87 1.74 -13.27 -7.27
C THR A 87 0.53 -13.02 -8.16
N THR A 88 -0.66 -13.24 -7.62
CA THR A 88 -1.93 -12.92 -8.25
C THR A 88 -2.62 -11.79 -7.48
N ILE A 89 -3.08 -10.76 -8.20
CA ILE A 89 -3.94 -9.72 -7.65
C ILE A 89 -5.40 -10.12 -7.88
N GLU A 90 -6.16 -10.32 -6.81
CA GLU A 90 -7.52 -10.87 -6.91
C GLU A 90 -8.61 -9.81 -6.84
N VAL A 91 -8.33 -8.72 -6.15
CA VAL A 91 -9.29 -7.65 -5.88
C VAL A 91 -8.53 -6.33 -5.92
N LEU A 92 -9.12 -5.32 -6.55
CA LEU A 92 -8.77 -3.91 -6.40
C LEU A 92 -10.00 -3.17 -5.91
N LYS A 93 -9.83 -2.27 -4.94
CA LYS A 93 -10.91 -1.40 -4.46
C LYS A 93 -10.39 -0.04 -3.99
N TRP A 94 -10.97 1.01 -4.55
CA TRP A 94 -10.80 2.38 -4.06
C TRP A 94 -11.63 2.62 -2.81
N ASN A 95 -11.14 3.49 -1.93
CA ASN A 95 -11.96 4.01 -0.83
C ASN A 95 -12.91 5.12 -1.32
N CYS A 96 -13.84 5.54 -0.47
CA CYS A 96 -14.89 6.49 -0.85
C CYS A 96 -14.38 7.90 -1.19
N THR A 97 -13.19 8.29 -0.72
CA THR A 97 -12.56 9.60 -0.99
C THR A 97 -11.59 9.60 -2.16
N SER A 98 -11.40 8.46 -2.83
CA SER A 98 -10.50 8.33 -3.99
C SER A 98 -9.02 8.60 -3.72
N ASP A 99 -8.57 8.59 -2.48
CA ASP A 99 -7.16 8.83 -2.10
C ASP A 99 -6.41 7.53 -1.77
N LEU A 100 -7.14 6.45 -1.46
CA LEU A 100 -6.57 5.13 -1.17
C LEU A 100 -7.08 4.06 -2.14
N LEU A 101 -6.15 3.24 -2.62
CA LEU A 101 -6.42 2.02 -3.36
C LEU A 101 -5.96 0.82 -2.52
N ALA A 102 -6.82 -0.18 -2.35
CA ALA A 102 -6.45 -1.44 -1.71
C ALA A 102 -6.48 -2.59 -2.71
N ALA A 103 -5.65 -3.60 -2.47
CA ALA A 103 -5.67 -4.85 -3.21
C ALA A 103 -5.54 -6.07 -2.31
N ILE A 104 -6.07 -7.20 -2.79
CA ILE A 104 -5.67 -8.52 -2.29
C ILE A 104 -4.61 -9.06 -3.24
N ALA A 105 -3.41 -9.25 -2.72
CA ALA A 105 -2.32 -9.94 -3.39
C ALA A 105 -2.13 -11.33 -2.77
N ARG A 106 -1.92 -12.35 -3.58
CA ARG A 106 -1.69 -13.72 -3.14
C ARG A 106 -0.49 -14.30 -3.85
N CYS A 107 0.52 -14.71 -3.09
CA CYS A 107 1.68 -15.43 -3.57
C CYS A 107 1.73 -16.83 -2.95
N GLU A 108 2.74 -17.63 -3.29
CA GLU A 108 2.90 -18.97 -2.72
C GLU A 108 3.03 -18.98 -1.20
N ARG A 109 3.64 -17.94 -0.62
CA ARG A 109 3.99 -17.86 0.81
C ARG A 109 2.82 -17.41 1.69
N HIS A 110 2.07 -16.39 1.25
CA HIS A 110 1.02 -15.77 2.06
C HIS A 110 -0.02 -15.05 1.18
N GLY A 111 -1.14 -14.67 1.80
CA GLY A 111 -2.05 -13.67 1.24
C GLY A 111 -1.85 -12.34 1.95
N SER A 112 -1.96 -11.23 1.24
CA SER A 112 -1.86 -9.90 1.83
C SER A 112 -2.95 -8.95 1.33
N VAL A 113 -3.37 -8.05 2.20
CA VAL A 113 -4.14 -6.86 1.85
C VAL A 113 -3.19 -5.68 1.87
N LYS A 114 -2.98 -5.05 0.72
CA LYS A 114 -2.09 -3.91 0.54
C LYS A 114 -2.87 -2.64 0.29
N ILE A 115 -2.38 -1.52 0.80
CA ILE A 115 -3.03 -0.21 0.70
C ILE A 115 -2.00 0.79 0.18
N TRP A 116 -2.34 1.44 -0.93
CA TRP A 116 -1.52 2.48 -1.54
C TRP A 116 -2.24 3.82 -1.53
N SER A 117 -1.43 4.88 -1.47
CA SER A 117 -1.87 6.25 -1.68
C SER A 117 -1.16 6.86 -2.87
N PHE A 118 -1.87 7.68 -3.64
CA PHE A 118 -1.30 8.43 -4.76
C PHE A 118 -0.98 9.87 -4.35
N SER A 119 0.26 10.29 -4.51
CA SER A 119 0.69 11.68 -4.28
C SER A 119 1.88 11.99 -5.19
N ASN A 120 2.03 13.24 -5.65
CA ASN A 120 3.16 13.69 -6.49
C ASN A 120 3.48 12.76 -7.67
N ASN A 121 2.45 12.27 -8.37
CA ASN A 121 2.57 11.32 -9.48
C ASN A 121 3.22 9.97 -9.13
N HIS A 122 3.28 9.63 -7.85
CA HIS A 122 3.86 8.39 -7.36
C HIS A 122 2.89 7.63 -6.44
N TRP A 123 3.03 6.31 -6.43
CA TRP A 123 2.20 5.39 -5.66
C TRP A 123 2.98 4.81 -4.49
N TYR A 124 2.56 5.16 -3.28
CA TYR A 124 3.25 4.76 -2.05
C TYR A 124 2.48 3.62 -1.38
N LEU A 125 3.12 2.47 -1.18
CA LEU A 125 2.58 1.42 -0.31
C LEU A 125 2.60 1.91 1.14
N LYS A 126 1.42 2.19 1.69
CA LYS A 126 1.27 2.72 3.06
C LYS A 126 1.08 1.65 4.11
N HIS A 127 0.48 0.52 3.74
CA HIS A 127 0.20 -0.55 4.68
C HIS A 127 0.05 -1.90 3.98
N GLU A 128 0.47 -2.96 4.68
CA GLU A 128 0.33 -4.35 4.28
C GLU A 128 -0.13 -5.17 5.49
N ILE A 129 -1.21 -5.92 5.31
CA ILE A 129 -1.74 -6.83 6.32
C ILE A 129 -1.59 -8.25 5.78
N ARG A 130 -0.80 -9.08 6.46
CA ARG A 130 -0.56 -10.46 6.04
C ARG A 130 -1.50 -11.45 6.69
N TYR A 131 -1.85 -12.46 5.91
CA TYR A 131 -2.70 -13.58 6.28
C TYR A 131 -2.02 -14.88 5.85
N LEU A 132 -2.23 -15.95 6.60
CA LEU A 132 -1.78 -17.26 6.14
C LEU A 132 -2.55 -17.61 4.86
N LYS A 133 -1.89 -18.29 3.92
CA LYS A 133 -2.51 -18.67 2.64
C LYS A 133 -3.83 -19.43 2.83
N LYS A 134 -3.89 -20.29 3.85
CA LYS A 134 -5.08 -21.08 4.21
C LYS A 134 -6.24 -20.26 4.76
N ASP A 135 -5.97 -19.08 5.33
CA ASP A 135 -7.01 -18.28 5.97
C ASP A 135 -7.95 -17.70 4.92
N GLY A 136 -7.41 -17.37 3.73
CA GLY A 136 -8.10 -16.59 2.72
C GLY A 136 -8.56 -15.23 3.25
N VAL A 137 -8.72 -14.25 2.37
CA VAL A 137 -9.17 -12.93 2.81
C VAL A 137 -10.04 -12.28 1.75
N LYS A 138 -11.09 -11.61 2.22
CA LYS A 138 -11.87 -10.62 1.50
C LYS A 138 -11.83 -9.33 2.30
N PHE A 139 -11.97 -8.19 1.63
CA PHE A 139 -12.07 -6.91 2.31
C PHE A 139 -13.11 -6.01 1.65
N MET A 140 -13.50 -4.98 2.38
CA MET A 140 -14.32 -3.88 1.89
C MET A 140 -13.93 -2.59 2.63
N TRP A 141 -13.91 -1.47 1.92
CA TRP A 141 -13.84 -0.14 2.54
C TRP A 141 -15.19 0.23 3.15
N ASP A 142 -15.20 0.87 4.31
CA ASP A 142 -16.42 1.46 4.85
C ASP A 142 -16.89 2.56 3.88
N PRO A 143 -18.16 2.52 3.40
CA PRO A 143 -18.64 3.47 2.38
C PRO A 143 -18.72 4.90 2.90
N THR A 144 -18.73 5.10 4.22
CA THR A 144 -18.88 6.40 4.87
C THR A 144 -17.61 6.87 5.58
N LYS A 145 -16.74 5.93 5.98
CA LYS A 145 -15.50 6.22 6.71
C LYS A 145 -14.29 5.88 5.84
N ALA A 146 -13.77 6.89 5.16
CA ALA A 146 -12.66 6.79 4.19
C ALA A 146 -11.43 5.98 4.64
N LEU A 147 -11.10 6.04 5.93
CA LEU A 147 -9.93 5.39 6.52
C LEU A 147 -10.28 4.10 7.26
N ARG A 148 -11.46 3.53 7.02
CA ARG A 148 -11.87 2.28 7.67
C ARG A 148 -11.97 1.15 6.67
N LEU A 149 -11.19 0.10 6.92
CA LEU A 149 -11.16 -1.12 6.12
C LEU A 149 -11.66 -2.29 6.96
N ILE A 150 -12.50 -3.13 6.39
CA ILE A 150 -13.03 -4.32 7.07
C ILE A 150 -12.53 -5.54 6.30
N CYS A 151 -11.84 -6.44 6.98
CA CYS A 151 -11.36 -7.71 6.44
C CYS A 151 -12.12 -8.89 7.04
N LEU A 152 -12.41 -9.89 6.22
CA LEU A 152 -13.04 -11.15 6.59
C LEU A 152 -12.17 -12.31 6.11
N THR A 153 -11.87 -13.25 7.01
CA THR A 153 -11.19 -14.50 6.66
C THR A 153 -12.19 -15.63 6.40
N LEU A 154 -11.76 -16.71 5.73
CA LEU A 154 -12.61 -17.89 5.49
C LEU A 154 -13.00 -18.59 6.79
N GLY A 155 -12.18 -18.48 7.83
CA GLY A 155 -12.50 -18.96 9.18
C GLY A 155 -13.55 -18.12 9.92
N GLY A 156 -14.14 -17.11 9.28
CA GLY A 156 -15.18 -16.27 9.86
C GLY A 156 -14.69 -15.13 10.75
N LYS A 157 -13.37 -14.90 10.83
CA LYS A 157 -12.82 -13.79 11.62
C LYS A 157 -13.05 -12.48 10.86
N ILE A 158 -13.73 -11.55 11.51
CA ILE A 158 -13.94 -10.19 11.02
C ILE A 158 -13.01 -9.25 11.79
N THR A 159 -12.20 -8.48 11.07
CA THR A 159 -11.31 -7.46 11.65
C THR A 159 -11.58 -6.13 10.98
N ALA A 160 -11.85 -5.09 11.77
CA ALA A 160 -11.99 -3.72 11.27
C ALA A 160 -10.74 -2.91 11.62
N TYR A 161 -10.06 -2.39 10.61
CA TYR A 161 -8.93 -1.49 10.72
C TYR A 161 -9.43 -0.05 10.57
N ASN A 162 -9.24 0.76 11.59
CA ASN A 162 -9.40 2.21 11.49
C ASN A 162 -8.01 2.80 11.36
N PHE A 163 -7.74 3.39 10.20
CA PHE A 163 -6.49 4.06 9.90
C PHE A 163 -6.57 5.55 10.24
N VAL A 164 -5.40 6.12 10.46
CA VAL A 164 -5.16 7.55 10.62
C VAL A 164 -3.96 7.93 9.78
N TRP A 165 -3.92 9.16 9.29
CA TRP A 165 -2.72 9.75 8.68
C TRP A 165 -1.84 10.33 9.76
N VAL A 166 -0.55 10.06 9.63
CA VAL A 166 0.47 10.24 10.66
C VAL A 166 1.57 11.04 9.82
N THR A 167 2.27 12.09 10.31
CA THR A 167 3.52 12.75 9.75
C THR A 167 4.73 12.68 10.72
N ALA A 168 5.90 12.12 10.36
CA ALA A 168 7.02 11.84 11.28
C ALA A 168 8.26 12.63 10.92
N VAL A 169 8.55 13.52 11.85
CA VAL A 169 9.64 14.47 11.77
C VAL A 169 10.45 14.26 13.03
N MET A 170 11.74 13.97 12.87
CA MET A 170 12.70 13.97 13.97
C MET A 170 12.91 15.39 14.49
N GLU A 171 13.40 15.55 15.72
CA GLU A 171 13.65 16.86 16.33
C GLU A 171 14.59 17.75 15.50
N ASN A 172 15.49 17.15 14.71
CA ASN A 172 16.38 17.84 13.79
C ASN A 172 15.73 18.15 12.41
N SER A 173 14.40 18.22 12.33
CA SER A 173 13.63 18.47 11.11
C SER A 173 13.90 17.45 10.00
N THR A 174 14.02 16.18 10.37
CA THR A 174 14.24 15.10 9.40
C THR A 174 12.99 14.26 9.23
N ASP A 175 12.50 14.17 7.99
CA ASP A 175 11.31 13.42 7.63
C ASP A 175 11.63 11.97 7.29
N LEU A 176 10.76 11.07 7.75
CA LEU A 176 10.83 9.64 7.48
C LEU A 176 9.62 9.21 6.63
N VAL A 177 9.88 8.78 5.40
CA VAL A 177 8.84 8.30 4.47
C VAL A 177 9.04 6.82 4.19
N ILE A 178 7.99 6.01 4.33
CA ILE A 178 8.04 4.61 3.91
C ILE A 178 7.64 4.51 2.45
N GLU A 179 8.46 3.81 1.68
CA GLU A 179 8.21 3.47 0.28
C GLU A 179 8.44 1.97 0.07
N ASN A 180 7.37 1.21 -0.07
CA ASN A 180 7.40 -0.24 -0.26
C ASN A 180 8.13 -0.96 0.89
N PHE A 181 9.36 -1.40 0.64
CA PHE A 181 10.25 -2.04 1.61
C PHE A 181 11.23 -1.05 2.23
N ASN A 182 11.40 0.13 1.64
CA ASN A 182 12.43 1.08 2.03
C ASN A 182 11.87 2.13 2.99
N ILE A 183 12.74 2.62 3.87
CA ILE A 183 12.54 3.93 4.50
C ILE A 183 13.44 4.93 3.80
N LEU A 184 12.79 5.98 3.35
CA LEU A 184 13.39 7.18 2.83
C LEU A 184 13.59 8.16 3.98
N ILE A 185 14.78 8.73 4.07
CA ILE A 185 15.05 9.77 5.05
C ILE A 185 15.46 11.08 4.37
N SER A 186 14.79 12.16 4.76
CA SER A 186 14.91 13.47 4.15
C SER A 186 15.12 14.56 5.22
N PRO A 187 16.33 15.08 5.41
CA PRO A 187 16.58 16.20 6.33
C PRO A 187 16.07 17.50 5.71
N LEU A 188 14.88 17.93 6.10
CA LEU A 188 14.24 19.14 5.58
C LEU A 188 15.05 20.40 5.87
N ALA A 189 15.84 20.40 6.95
CA ALA A 189 16.70 21.51 7.31
C ALA A 189 17.92 21.68 6.38
N LEU A 190 18.33 20.63 5.67
CA LEU A 190 19.55 20.63 4.85
C LEU A 190 19.25 20.68 3.35
N SER A 191 18.10 20.16 2.90
CA SER A 191 17.73 20.16 1.49
C SER A 191 16.24 20.44 1.31
N PHE A 192 15.93 21.43 0.47
CA PHE A 192 14.56 21.76 0.03
C PHE A 192 14.12 20.93 -1.19
N ASN A 193 15.03 20.14 -1.78
CA ASN A 193 14.72 19.34 -2.95
C ASN A 193 13.99 18.05 -2.53
N ALA A 194 12.86 17.77 -3.18
CA ALA A 194 11.92 16.70 -2.85
C ALA A 194 12.43 15.25 -3.06
N THR A 195 13.73 15.06 -3.26
CA THR A 195 14.36 13.75 -3.43
C THR A 195 14.94 13.28 -2.11
N SER A 196 14.46 12.14 -1.65
CA SER A 196 14.95 11.45 -0.45
C SER A 196 16.46 11.23 -0.51
N LEU A 197 17.16 11.54 0.59
CA LEU A 197 18.62 11.51 0.61
C LEU A 197 19.17 10.11 0.90
N VAL A 198 18.51 9.31 1.74
CA VAL A 198 19.04 8.00 2.15
C VAL A 198 17.97 6.92 2.05
N PHE A 199 18.37 5.76 1.53
CA PHE A 199 17.53 4.55 1.45
C PHE A 199 18.01 3.54 2.49
N ILE A 200 17.11 3.16 3.40
CA ILE A 200 17.32 2.02 4.28
C ILE A 200 16.41 0.89 3.81
N GLN A 201 17.04 -0.21 3.36
CA GLN A 201 16.34 -1.43 3.03
C GLN A 201 16.53 -2.45 4.18
N PRO A 202 15.46 -2.80 4.92
CA PRO A 202 15.45 -4.04 5.68
C PRO A 202 15.50 -5.21 4.67
N GLU A 203 16.38 -6.19 4.88
CA GLU A 203 16.50 -7.36 3.98
C GLU A 203 15.20 -8.16 3.83
N ILE A 204 14.27 -7.97 4.76
CA ILE A 204 13.00 -8.66 4.77
C ILE A 204 12.02 -7.90 3.87
N LEU A 205 11.51 -8.57 2.82
CA LEU A 205 10.42 -8.16 1.92
C LEU A 205 9.10 -7.89 2.68
N CYS A 206 9.07 -6.96 3.63
CA CYS A 206 7.90 -6.62 4.46
C CYS A 206 7.75 -5.10 4.49
N CYS A 207 6.54 -4.60 4.27
CA CYS A 207 6.31 -3.17 4.51
C CYS A 207 6.48 -2.86 6.01
N CYS A 208 6.96 -1.66 6.33
CA CYS A 208 6.94 -1.17 7.70
C CYS A 208 5.50 -0.75 8.08
N SER A 209 5.02 -1.22 9.24
CA SER A 209 3.66 -1.00 9.76
C SER A 209 3.58 0.07 10.86
N ARG A 210 4.70 0.31 11.56
CA ARG A 210 4.86 1.36 12.57
C ARG A 210 6.35 1.58 12.81
N TYR A 211 6.75 2.79 13.17
CA TYR A 211 8.04 3.03 13.81
C TYR A 211 7.92 3.98 14.99
N GLY A 212 8.95 3.98 15.84
CA GLY A 212 9.12 4.90 16.95
C GLY A 212 10.58 5.31 17.06
N LEU A 213 10.81 6.58 17.36
CA LEU A 213 12.14 7.10 17.62
C LEU A 213 12.44 6.94 19.11
N PHE A 214 13.58 6.33 19.42
CA PHE A 214 14.14 6.33 20.76
C PHE A 214 15.31 7.30 20.81
N PRO A 215 15.37 8.23 21.79
CA PRO A 215 16.40 9.26 21.82
C PRO A 215 17.83 8.67 21.83
N PRO A 216 18.81 9.21 21.09
CA PRO A 216 18.72 10.17 19.97
C PRO A 216 19.11 9.55 18.61
N LYS A 217 19.24 8.21 18.50
CA LYS A 217 19.82 7.56 17.32
C LYS A 217 19.12 6.28 16.85
N HIS A 218 18.09 5.80 17.55
CA HIS A 218 17.50 4.49 17.23
C HIS A 218 16.10 4.63 16.65
N LEU A 219 15.89 4.00 15.49
CA LEU A 219 14.62 3.83 14.83
C LEU A 219 14.13 2.40 15.08
N ALA A 220 13.08 2.25 15.88
CA ALA A 220 12.38 0.97 16.03
C ALA A 220 11.27 0.87 14.99
N MET A 221 11.12 -0.26 14.31
CA MET A 221 10.14 -0.50 13.25
C MET A 221 9.44 -1.84 13.46
N CYS A 222 8.12 -1.88 13.35
CA CYS A 222 7.34 -3.12 13.26
C CYS A 222 7.07 -3.44 11.79
N LEU A 223 7.54 -4.58 11.31
CA LEU A 223 7.35 -5.03 9.92
C LEU A 223 5.99 -5.74 9.73
N SER A 224 5.51 -5.83 8.50
CA SER A 224 4.26 -6.54 8.14
C SER A 224 4.33 -8.06 8.40
N SER A 225 5.54 -8.62 8.60
CA SER A 225 5.74 -9.97 9.12
C SER A 225 5.38 -10.13 10.59
N GLY A 226 5.20 -9.04 11.33
CA GLY A 226 5.07 -9.03 12.80
C GLY A 226 6.40 -8.92 13.54
N SER A 227 7.54 -8.88 12.84
CA SER A 227 8.87 -8.74 13.43
C SER A 227 9.15 -7.29 13.85
N LEU A 228 9.94 -7.11 14.91
CA LEU A 228 10.48 -5.81 15.32
C LEU A 228 11.92 -5.67 14.83
N CYS A 229 12.24 -4.56 14.18
CA CYS A 229 13.57 -4.18 13.75
C CYS A 229 13.99 -2.91 14.49
N ILE A 230 15.23 -2.82 14.96
CA ILE A 230 15.79 -1.60 15.52
C ILE A 230 17.03 -1.25 14.70
N VAL A 231 17.07 -0.01 14.21
CA VAL A 231 18.11 0.52 13.35
C VAL A 231 18.74 1.72 14.01
N GLU A 232 20.07 1.79 14.04
CA GLU A 232 20.77 3.02 14.40
C GLU A 232 20.88 3.93 13.16
N ILE A 233 20.33 5.13 13.26
CA ILE A 233 20.41 6.16 12.22
C ILE A 233 21.79 6.82 12.33
N PRO A 234 22.55 6.94 11.22
CA PRO A 234 23.84 7.62 11.23
C PRO A 234 23.71 9.08 11.64
N ALA A 235 24.76 9.63 12.26
CA ALA A 235 24.78 11.02 12.71
C ALA A 235 24.58 11.98 11.54
N THR A 236 23.82 13.07 11.74
CA THR A 236 23.43 14.03 10.69
C THR A 236 24.61 14.57 9.88
N GLU A 237 25.79 14.66 10.49
CA GLU A 237 27.04 15.13 9.87
C GLU A 237 27.52 14.26 8.70
N THR A 238 27.14 12.98 8.65
CA THR A 238 27.59 12.08 7.58
C THR A 238 26.65 12.05 6.38
N TRP A 239 25.53 12.78 6.40
CA TRP A 239 24.42 12.56 5.47
C TRP A 239 24.70 13.01 4.04
N GLU A 240 25.51 14.05 3.85
CA GLU A 240 25.97 14.47 2.52
C GLU A 240 26.73 13.34 1.80
N GLU A 241 27.48 12.52 2.54
CA GLU A 241 28.20 11.36 1.99
C GLU A 241 27.28 10.16 1.74
N LEU A 242 26.05 10.17 2.26
CA LEU A 242 25.08 9.09 2.17
C LEU A 242 24.02 9.33 1.10
N GLU A 243 24.05 10.50 0.43
CA GLU A 243 23.08 10.86 -0.60
C GLU A 243 23.07 9.82 -1.74
N GLY A 244 21.90 9.23 -1.99
CA GLY A 244 21.70 8.23 -3.04
C GLY A 244 22.30 6.84 -2.74
N LYS A 245 22.77 6.59 -1.51
CA LYS A 245 23.25 5.26 -1.10
C LYS A 245 22.13 4.42 -0.47
N GLU A 246 22.13 3.13 -0.79
CA GLU A 246 21.29 2.11 -0.17
C GLU A 246 22.07 1.39 0.92
N PHE A 247 21.47 1.29 2.11
CA PHE A 247 22.02 0.53 3.23
C PHE A 247 21.16 -0.69 3.52
N ASN A 248 21.77 -1.86 3.40
CA ASN A 248 21.22 -3.11 3.90
C ASN A 248 21.55 -3.21 5.38
N ILE A 249 20.54 -3.24 6.24
CA ILE A 249 20.75 -3.30 7.69
C ILE A 249 20.53 -4.73 8.16
N VAL A 250 21.61 -5.32 8.67
CA VAL A 250 21.61 -6.66 9.26
C VAL A 250 20.90 -6.58 10.61
N HIS A 251 19.78 -7.31 10.71
CA HIS A 251 18.86 -7.26 11.84
C HIS A 251 19.41 -7.95 13.09
N SER A 252 19.08 -7.41 14.27
CA SER A 252 18.89 -8.23 15.48
C SER A 252 17.40 -8.51 15.63
N CYS A 253 16.93 -9.57 14.96
CA CYS A 253 15.54 -10.01 15.10
C CYS A 253 15.43 -10.80 16.40
N SER A 254 14.72 -10.28 17.41
CA SER A 254 14.27 -11.16 18.50
C SER A 254 13.04 -11.92 17.99
N GLU A 255 13.14 -13.24 17.82
CA GLU A 255 12.00 -14.14 17.60
C GLU A 255 11.16 -14.24 18.89
N VAL A 256 10.59 -13.12 19.33
CA VAL A 256 9.53 -13.14 20.32
C VAL A 256 8.24 -13.08 19.53
N GLU A 257 7.60 -14.25 19.36
CA GLU A 257 6.18 -14.30 19.00
C GLU A 257 5.41 -13.59 20.10
N PHE A 258 5.20 -12.28 19.96
CA PHE A 258 4.22 -11.58 20.78
C PHE A 258 2.85 -12.15 20.38
N GLY A 259 2.38 -13.12 21.17
CA GLY A 259 1.06 -13.72 21.04
C GLY A 259 0.00 -12.63 20.83
N SER A 260 -0.91 -12.89 19.88
CA SER A 260 -1.93 -11.96 19.35
C SER A 260 -1.97 -10.58 20.03
N LEU A 261 -1.06 -9.68 19.66
CA LEU A 261 -1.26 -8.26 19.93
C LEU A 261 -2.57 -7.90 19.24
N ILE A 262 -3.63 -7.71 20.03
CA ILE A 262 -4.93 -7.25 19.54
C ILE A 262 -4.69 -5.86 18.98
N GLN A 263 -4.44 -5.80 17.67
CA GLN A 263 -4.24 -4.60 16.88
C GLN A 263 -5.56 -3.81 16.86
N ARG A 264 -5.79 -2.99 17.89
CA ARG A 264 -7.02 -2.20 18.05
C ARG A 264 -7.05 -0.92 17.19
N SER A 265 -5.93 -0.55 16.56
CA SER A 265 -5.82 0.63 15.70
C SER A 265 -4.69 0.45 14.67
N GLY A 266 -5.06 0.49 13.39
CA GLY A 266 -4.10 0.52 12.28
C GLY A 266 -3.60 1.95 12.09
N CYS A 267 -2.32 2.11 11.79
CA CYS A 267 -1.74 3.41 11.46
C CYS A 267 -1.46 3.41 9.96
N ILE A 268 -1.98 4.39 9.21
CA ILE A 268 -1.47 4.69 7.87
C ILE A 268 -0.35 5.71 8.10
N ILE A 269 0.87 5.22 7.98
CA ILE A 269 2.06 5.90 8.50
C ILE A 269 2.29 7.22 7.73
N GLY A 270 2.78 8.25 8.42
CA GLY A 270 3.41 8.19 9.74
C GLY A 270 3.75 9.47 10.42
N CYS A 271 3.60 9.54 11.76
CA CYS A 271 3.48 10.44 12.97
C CYS A 271 2.20 11.22 13.48
N CYS A 272 1.81 10.90 14.72
CA CYS A 272 0.50 11.18 15.33
C CYS A 272 0.64 12.34 16.30
N HIS A 273 -0.39 13.19 16.41
CA HIS A 273 -0.66 13.92 17.64
C HIS A 273 -1.62 13.12 18.52
N LYS A 274 -1.35 13.11 19.82
CA LYS A 274 -2.13 12.47 20.87
C LYS A 274 -3.20 13.45 21.35
N SER A 275 -4.45 13.03 21.46
CA SER A 275 -5.37 13.65 22.43
C SER A 275 -5.94 12.54 23.30
N SER A 276 -5.59 12.62 24.58
CA SER A 276 -6.28 11.93 25.66
C SER A 276 -7.65 12.57 25.85
N MET A 277 -8.69 11.76 25.98
CA MET A 277 -9.87 12.18 26.73
C MET A 277 -10.12 11.11 27.79
N SER A 278 -9.68 11.42 29.00
CA SER A 278 -10.15 10.79 30.22
C SER A 278 -10.69 11.90 31.09
N GLU A 279 -12.00 11.97 31.21
CA GLU A 279 -12.70 12.16 32.49
C GLU A 279 -14.17 11.81 32.26
N LEU A 280 -14.58 10.69 32.85
CA LEU A 280 -15.90 10.63 33.49
C LEU A 280 -15.80 11.60 34.66
N ASP A 281 -16.62 12.64 34.65
CA ASP A 281 -17.15 13.23 35.87
C ASP A 281 -18.57 13.77 35.60
N VAL A 282 -19.50 13.09 36.30
CA VAL A 282 -20.96 13.29 36.48
C VAL A 282 -21.87 12.98 35.28
#